data_AF-A0A914MRC7-F1
#
_entry.id   AF-A0A914MRC7-F1
#
_cell.length_a   1.000
_cell.length_b   1.000
_cell.length_c   1.000
_cell.angle_alpha   90.00
_cell.angle_beta   90.00
_cell.angle_gamma   90.00
#
_symmetry.space_group_name_H-M   'P 1'
#
loop_
_entity.id
_entity.type
_entity.pdbx_description
1 polymer ?
#
loop_
_entity_poly.entity_id
_entity_poly.type
_entity_poly.pdbx_seq_one_letter_code
_entity_poly.pdbx_strand_id
1 'polypeptide(L)'
;MGESVTSLPTVLNGSLLTASDSTRHKPLLRPEEIKLVAQTLKKALQTVDFGNEIVIRLLNDKRSLYKSLLARCAPQAHEIEVFDVQSLARFCPRAVQVGNGVTRFFERIVIALEDEYQNIIELEERLAEMCRANGQMHYKMKVWFQAENWLCVKHSVVDTVLMANSNLKRGKQIFARSAGDLYGLSKQKNWLNCVETLEHCRNEKHSIGVVWMKLMQAVIAWMKQGFLEAAMSSKEEHDEEL
;
A
#
# COMPACT_ATOMS: atom_id res chain seq x y z
N MET A 1 -38.08 77.90 4.27
CA MET A 1 -38.71 76.57 4.10
C MET A 1 -37.71 75.75 3.32
N GLY A 2 -36.95 74.91 4.02
CA GLY A 2 -35.75 74.22 3.51
C GLY A 2 -35.97 72.73 3.35
N GLU A 3 -35.19 72.16 2.43
CA GLU A 3 -35.09 70.75 2.04
C GLU A 3 -34.60 69.84 3.19
N SER A 4 -34.97 68.56 3.17
CA SER A 4 -34.01 67.44 3.36
C SER A 4 -34.65 66.07 3.12
N VAL A 5 -33.95 65.26 2.34
CA VAL A 5 -34.14 63.83 2.03
C VAL A 5 -33.39 63.01 3.08
N THR A 6 -33.91 61.85 3.54
CA THR A 6 -33.14 60.57 3.68
C THR A 6 -33.94 59.42 4.34
N SER A 7 -34.14 58.37 3.54
CA SER A 7 -34.00 56.92 3.83
C SER A 7 -34.54 56.29 5.12
N LEU A 8 -35.53 55.40 4.93
CA LEU A 8 -35.92 54.29 5.80
C LEU A 8 -34.90 53.12 5.71
N PRO A 9 -34.69 52.34 6.77
CA PRO A 9 -33.77 51.21 6.78
C PRO A 9 -34.36 49.94 6.13
N THR A 10 -33.51 49.34 5.31
CA THR A 10 -33.56 48.01 4.70
C THR A 10 -33.48 46.88 5.71
N VAL A 11 -34.29 45.82 5.58
CA VAL A 11 -33.87 44.43 5.82
C VAL A 11 -34.56 43.54 4.77
N LEU A 12 -33.76 43.03 3.83
CA LEU A 12 -34.19 42.05 2.84
C LEU A 12 -34.42 40.69 3.49
N ASN A 13 -35.44 40.01 2.98
CA ASN A 13 -35.88 38.66 3.32
C ASN A 13 -34.74 37.67 3.54
N GLY A 14 -34.88 36.91 4.62
CA GLY A 14 -34.04 35.79 4.96
C GLY A 14 -34.14 34.65 3.95
N SER A 15 -32.98 34.11 3.60
CA SER A 15 -32.78 32.67 3.49
C SER A 15 -31.33 32.42 3.83
N LEU A 16 -31.14 32.08 5.10
CA LEU A 16 -29.89 31.63 5.69
C LEU A 16 -29.55 30.27 5.08
N LEU A 17 -28.98 30.24 3.88
CA LEU A 17 -28.29 29.06 3.37
C LEU A 17 -26.89 29.04 3.98
N THR A 18 -26.82 28.78 5.29
CA THR A 18 -25.63 28.12 5.84
C THR A 18 -25.67 26.69 5.34
N ALA A 19 -25.15 26.46 4.13
CA ALA A 19 -24.70 25.14 3.71
C ALA A 19 -23.46 24.77 4.53
N SER A 20 -23.66 24.57 5.84
CA SER A 20 -22.75 23.81 6.68
C SER A 20 -23.08 22.34 6.48
N ASP A 21 -22.87 21.85 5.27
CA ASP A 21 -22.72 20.43 5.03
C ASP A 21 -21.26 20.19 4.65
N SER A 22 -20.37 20.59 5.59
CA SER A 22 -19.07 19.98 5.69
C SER A 22 -19.33 18.53 6.08
N THR A 23 -19.51 17.68 5.07
CA THR A 23 -19.36 16.23 5.21
C THR A 23 -18.08 16.02 6.00
N ARG A 24 -18.21 15.68 7.30
CA ARG A 24 -17.07 15.54 8.20
C ARG A 24 -16.14 14.54 7.54
N HIS A 25 -15.01 15.02 7.02
CA HIS A 25 -14.03 14.16 6.39
C HIS A 25 -13.65 13.09 7.42
N LYS A 26 -13.99 11.84 7.10
CA LYS A 26 -13.62 10.71 7.91
C LYS A 26 -12.21 10.31 7.48
N PRO A 27 -11.19 10.49 8.32
CA PRO A 27 -9.82 10.19 7.94
C PRO A 27 -9.65 8.69 7.66
N LEU A 28 -8.84 8.37 6.66
CA LEU A 28 -8.35 7.03 6.37
C LEU A 28 -7.71 6.41 7.61
N LEU A 29 -6.83 7.11 8.33
CA LEU A 29 -6.18 6.58 9.54
C LEU A 29 -6.38 7.53 10.72
N ARG A 30 -6.68 6.98 11.89
CA ARG A 30 -6.68 7.72 13.16
C ARG A 30 -5.24 8.07 13.58
N PRO A 31 -5.01 9.09 14.43
CA PRO A 31 -3.67 9.44 14.92
C PRO A 31 -2.89 8.27 15.50
N GLU A 32 -3.55 7.38 16.24
CA GLU A 32 -2.92 6.19 16.83
C GLU A 32 -2.58 5.15 15.76
N GLU A 33 -3.41 5.03 14.72
CA GLU A 33 -3.17 4.16 13.57
C GLU A 33 -1.99 4.67 12.72
N ILE A 34 -1.86 5.99 12.54
CA ILE A 34 -0.73 6.63 11.86
C ILE A 34 0.57 6.28 12.60
N LYS A 35 0.61 6.49 13.93
CA LYS A 35 1.76 6.13 14.76
C LYS A 35 2.09 4.64 14.67
N LEU A 36 1.07 3.77 14.71
CA LEU A 36 1.24 2.33 14.58
C LEU A 36 1.86 1.94 13.23
N VAL A 37 1.36 2.49 12.12
CA VAL A 37 1.90 2.23 10.77
C VAL A 37 3.34 2.74 10.68
N ALA A 38 3.61 3.97 11.12
CA ALA A 38 4.95 4.54 11.08
C ALA A 38 5.97 3.66 11.82
N GLN A 39 5.66 3.27 13.06
CA GLN A 39 6.51 2.41 13.88
C GLN A 39 6.73 1.02 13.27
N THR A 40 5.64 0.37 12.84
CA THR A 40 5.71 -1.01 12.31
C THR A 40 6.37 -1.06 10.94
N LEU A 41 6.17 -0.06 10.09
CA LEU A 41 6.85 0.05 8.79
C LEU A 41 8.34 0.33 8.97
N LYS A 42 8.70 1.30 9.83
CA LYS A 42 10.10 1.63 10.11
C LYS A 42 10.86 0.41 10.63
N LYS A 43 10.27 -0.33 11.57
CA LYS A 43 10.85 -1.59 12.04
C LYS A 43 10.99 -2.61 10.91
N ALA A 44 9.98 -2.76 10.05
CA ALA A 44 10.06 -3.70 8.93
C ALA A 44 11.17 -3.36 7.94
N LEU A 45 11.27 -2.10 7.51
CA LEU A 45 12.32 -1.61 6.61
C LEU A 45 13.73 -1.80 7.18
N GLN A 46 13.88 -1.78 8.52
CA GLN A 46 15.17 -1.97 9.19
C GLN A 46 15.55 -3.44 9.45
N THR A 47 14.57 -4.35 9.44
CA THR A 47 14.77 -5.74 9.91
C THR A 47 14.72 -6.78 8.82
N VAL A 48 14.08 -6.48 7.69
CA VAL A 48 13.95 -7.40 6.55
C VAL A 48 14.29 -6.67 5.26
N ASP A 49 14.68 -7.43 4.23
CA ASP A 49 14.77 -6.91 2.86
C ASP A 49 13.35 -6.71 2.29
N PHE A 50 12.70 -5.63 2.73
CA PHE A 50 11.25 -5.45 2.70
C PHE A 50 10.63 -5.69 1.32
N GLY A 51 11.14 -5.01 0.28
CA GLY A 51 10.61 -5.14 -1.06
C GLY A 51 10.92 -6.50 -1.72
N ASN A 52 12.10 -7.07 -1.48
CA ASN A 52 12.43 -8.39 -2.03
C ASN A 52 11.65 -9.51 -1.33
N GLU A 53 11.35 -9.36 -0.04
CA GLU A 53 10.51 -10.29 0.71
C GLU A 53 9.06 -10.29 0.18
N ILE A 54 8.51 -9.13 -0.17
CA ILE A 54 7.22 -9.02 -0.86
C ILE A 54 7.27 -9.73 -2.22
N VAL A 55 8.34 -9.52 -3.00
CA VAL A 55 8.54 -10.17 -4.30
C VAL A 55 8.64 -11.69 -4.16
N ILE A 56 9.37 -12.20 -3.16
CA ILE A 56 9.48 -13.64 -2.86
C ILE A 56 8.10 -14.22 -2.54
N ARG A 57 7.30 -13.54 -1.72
CA ARG A 57 5.92 -13.96 -1.40
C ARG A 57 5.06 -14.03 -2.65
N LEU A 58 5.12 -13.02 -3.51
CA LEU A 58 4.40 -12.99 -4.78
C LEU A 58 4.84 -14.10 -5.74
N LEU A 59 6.11 -14.46 -5.74
CA LEU A 59 6.66 -15.55 -6.55
C LEU A 59 6.23 -16.92 -6.01
N ASN A 60 6.08 -17.07 -4.69
CA ASN A 60 5.70 -18.34 -4.08
C ASN A 60 4.18 -18.55 -3.94
N ASP A 61 3.38 -17.50 -4.03
CA ASP A 61 1.92 -17.62 -4.01
C ASP A 61 1.39 -18.13 -5.35
N LYS A 62 0.79 -19.34 -5.36
CA LYS A 62 0.21 -19.95 -6.57
C LYS A 62 -0.96 -19.16 -7.15
N ARG A 63 -1.59 -18.28 -6.37
CA ARG A 63 -2.68 -17.40 -6.81
C ARG A 63 -2.15 -16.14 -7.50
N SER A 64 -0.89 -15.81 -7.28
CA SER A 64 -0.21 -14.67 -7.89
C SER A 64 0.24 -15.02 -9.31
N LEU A 65 -0.07 -14.17 -10.28
CA LEU A 65 0.43 -14.30 -11.65
C LEU A 65 1.79 -13.61 -11.84
N TYR A 66 2.49 -13.31 -10.75
CA TYR A 66 3.76 -12.59 -10.81
C TYR A 66 4.86 -13.39 -11.51
N LYS A 67 4.90 -14.72 -11.38
CA LYS A 67 5.78 -15.58 -12.21
C LYS A 67 5.51 -15.37 -13.71
N SER A 68 4.24 -15.32 -14.11
CA SER A 68 3.83 -15.09 -15.50
C SER A 68 4.22 -13.70 -16.00
N LEU A 69 4.14 -12.67 -15.15
CA LEU A 69 4.61 -11.32 -15.48
C LEU A 69 6.14 -11.29 -15.72
N LEU A 70 6.90 -12.12 -15.01
CA LEU A 70 8.34 -12.25 -15.16
C LEU A 70 8.76 -13.20 -16.29
N ALA A 71 7.86 -14.02 -16.82
CA ALA A 71 8.16 -15.02 -17.85
C ALA A 71 8.91 -14.46 -19.05
N ARG A 72 8.62 -13.21 -19.43
CA ARG A 72 9.27 -12.54 -20.57
C ARG A 72 10.73 -12.17 -20.31
N CYS A 73 11.14 -12.00 -19.06
CA CYS A 73 12.48 -11.54 -18.68
C CYS A 73 13.26 -12.53 -17.79
N ALA A 74 12.61 -13.58 -17.29
CA ALA A 74 13.23 -14.67 -16.54
C ALA A 74 12.49 -16.00 -16.80
N PRO A 75 12.65 -16.62 -17.99
CA PRO A 75 11.98 -17.89 -18.32
C PRO A 75 12.25 -18.99 -17.27
N GLN A 76 13.49 -19.05 -16.76
CA GLN A 76 13.96 -19.97 -15.73
C GLN A 76 13.21 -19.85 -14.39
N ALA A 77 12.43 -18.78 -14.18
CA ALA A 77 11.63 -18.61 -12.97
C ALA A 77 10.57 -19.73 -12.79
N HIS A 78 10.16 -20.40 -13.87
CA HIS A 78 9.21 -21.50 -13.83
C HIS A 78 9.82 -22.80 -13.32
N GLU A 79 11.15 -22.94 -13.41
CA GLU A 79 11.89 -24.12 -12.93
C GLU A 79 12.10 -24.07 -11.41
N ILE A 80 11.90 -22.90 -10.81
CA ILE A 80 12.08 -22.67 -9.38
C ILE A 80 10.76 -22.96 -8.66
N GLU A 81 10.74 -24.05 -7.89
CA GLU A 81 9.58 -24.44 -7.08
C GLU A 81 9.32 -23.43 -5.95
N VAL A 82 10.38 -23.09 -5.20
CA VAL A 82 10.35 -22.14 -4.07
C VAL A 82 11.43 -21.09 -4.25
N PHE A 83 11.04 -19.82 -4.21
CA PHE A 83 11.92 -18.68 -4.17
C PHE A 83 12.34 -18.37 -2.73
N ASP A 84 13.62 -18.06 -2.55
CA ASP A 84 14.20 -17.45 -1.36
C ASP A 84 15.06 -16.26 -1.80
N VAL A 85 15.73 -15.61 -0.85
CA VAL A 85 16.60 -14.45 -1.13
C VAL A 85 17.71 -14.79 -2.11
N GLN A 86 18.32 -15.98 -2.00
CA GLN A 86 19.45 -16.39 -2.83
C GLN A 86 18.99 -16.72 -4.25
N SER A 87 17.89 -17.45 -4.39
CA SER A 87 17.35 -17.85 -5.68
C SER A 87 16.73 -16.67 -6.42
N LEU A 88 16.09 -15.73 -5.72
CA LEU A 88 15.66 -14.46 -6.30
C LEU A 88 16.84 -13.70 -6.89
N ALA A 89 17.91 -13.50 -6.11
CA ALA A 89 19.09 -12.74 -6.54
C ALA A 89 19.81 -13.39 -7.72
N ARG A 90 19.92 -14.73 -7.70
CA ARG A 90 20.62 -15.49 -8.74
C ARG A 90 19.85 -15.55 -10.05
N PHE A 91 18.55 -15.80 -9.99
CA PHE A 91 17.78 -16.17 -11.18
C PHE A 91 16.86 -15.06 -11.70
N CYS A 92 16.54 -14.07 -10.89
CA CYS A 92 15.57 -13.01 -11.23
C CYS A 92 16.10 -11.61 -10.86
N PRO A 93 17.24 -11.16 -11.41
CA PRO A 93 17.84 -9.86 -11.05
C PRO A 93 16.93 -8.66 -11.36
N ARG A 94 16.05 -8.77 -12.37
CA ARG A 94 15.03 -7.75 -12.63
C ARG A 94 13.99 -7.69 -11.52
N ALA A 95 13.60 -8.82 -10.95
CA ALA A 95 12.66 -8.86 -9.84
C ALA A 95 13.27 -8.25 -8.56
N VAL A 96 14.58 -8.41 -8.35
CA VAL A 96 15.32 -7.69 -7.29
C VAL A 96 15.24 -6.18 -7.48
N GLN A 97 15.41 -5.68 -8.71
CA GLN A 97 15.26 -4.24 -8.98
C GLN A 97 13.84 -3.73 -8.69
N VAL A 98 12.82 -4.55 -8.97
CA VAL A 98 11.43 -4.24 -8.61
C VAL A 98 11.28 -4.20 -7.09
N GLY A 99 11.80 -5.19 -6.37
CA GLY A 99 11.81 -5.19 -4.90
C GLY A 99 12.49 -3.94 -4.32
N ASN A 100 13.65 -3.55 -4.84
CA ASN A 100 14.32 -2.30 -4.44
C ASN A 100 13.44 -1.05 -4.70
N GLY A 101 12.69 -1.04 -5.80
CA GLY A 101 11.70 0.01 -6.08
C GLY A 101 10.55 0.04 -5.06
N VAL A 102 10.04 -1.13 -4.67
CA VAL A 102 9.02 -1.28 -3.63
C VAL A 102 9.54 -0.77 -2.28
N THR A 103 10.76 -1.14 -1.88
CA THR A 103 11.38 -0.63 -0.63
C THR A 103 11.42 0.89 -0.63
N ARG A 104 11.95 1.52 -1.69
CA ARG A 104 12.01 2.98 -1.81
C ARG A 104 10.65 3.67 -1.79
N PHE A 105 9.61 3.03 -2.33
CA PHE A 105 8.26 3.56 -2.24
C PHE A 105 7.77 3.62 -0.79
N PHE A 106 7.98 2.55 -0.02
CA PHE A 106 7.58 2.51 1.39
C PHE A 106 8.48 3.35 2.31
N GLU A 107 9.75 3.53 2.00
CA GLU A 107 10.61 4.51 2.69
C GLU A 107 10.03 5.92 2.60
N ARG A 108 9.55 6.34 1.42
CA ARG A 108 8.88 7.62 1.25
C ARG A 108 7.57 7.71 2.05
N ILE A 109 6.84 6.59 2.19
CA ILE A 109 5.63 6.54 3.03
C ILE A 109 6.00 6.78 4.51
N VAL A 110 7.06 6.14 5.03
CA VAL A 110 7.51 6.41 6.40
C VAL A 110 7.85 7.88 6.60
N ILE A 111 8.61 8.47 5.67
CA ILE A 111 8.98 9.89 5.75
C ILE A 111 7.74 10.78 5.82
N ALA A 112 6.70 10.49 5.03
CA ALA A 112 5.44 11.25 5.09
C ALA A 112 4.70 11.04 6.43
N LEU A 113 4.70 9.82 6.98
CA LEU A 113 4.04 9.51 8.25
C LEU A 113 4.75 10.10 9.48
N GLU A 114 6.06 10.37 9.39
CA GLU A 114 6.88 10.94 10.47
C GLU A 114 6.92 12.48 10.46
N ASP A 115 6.23 13.14 9.53
CA ASP A 115 6.18 14.60 9.44
C ASP A 115 5.34 15.21 10.58
N GLU A 116 6.02 15.76 11.60
CA GLU A 116 5.41 16.18 12.87
C GLU A 116 4.45 17.38 12.77
N TYR A 117 4.53 18.16 11.69
CA TYR A 117 3.77 19.41 11.51
C TYR A 117 2.57 19.26 10.56
N GLN A 118 2.37 18.07 9.99
CA GLN A 118 1.36 17.85 8.96
C GLN A 118 0.01 17.50 9.59
N ASN A 119 -1.08 18.11 9.11
CA ASN A 119 -2.41 17.70 9.51
C ASN A 119 -2.84 16.42 8.76
N ILE A 120 -3.85 15.70 9.27
CA ILE A 120 -4.25 14.39 8.74
C ILE A 120 -4.73 14.47 7.28
N ILE A 121 -5.39 15.56 6.90
CA ILE A 121 -5.94 15.75 5.55
C ILE A 121 -4.78 15.87 4.56
N GLU A 122 -3.82 16.75 4.85
CA GLU A 122 -2.63 16.94 4.03
C GLU A 122 -1.83 15.63 3.92
N LEU A 123 -1.73 14.86 5.01
CA LEU A 123 -1.05 13.56 5.00
C LEU A 123 -1.72 12.59 4.03
N GLU A 124 -3.06 12.48 4.09
CA GLU A 124 -3.82 11.62 3.19
C GLU A 124 -3.68 12.05 1.73
N GLU A 125 -3.73 13.35 1.45
CA GLU A 125 -3.52 13.89 0.11
C GLU A 125 -2.13 13.56 -0.43
N ARG A 126 -1.09 13.75 0.39
CA ARG A 126 0.30 13.43 0.03
C ARG A 126 0.50 11.93 -0.24
N LEU A 127 -0.06 11.07 0.61
CA LEU A 127 -0.04 9.62 0.39
C LEU A 127 -0.78 9.25 -0.91
N ALA A 128 -1.95 9.85 -1.15
CA ALA A 128 -2.73 9.62 -2.36
C ALA A 128 -1.99 10.05 -3.63
N GLU A 129 -1.32 11.21 -3.62
CA GLU A 129 -0.52 11.71 -4.73
C GLU A 129 0.66 10.78 -5.04
N MET A 130 1.41 10.35 -4.01
CA MET A 130 2.49 9.38 -4.17
C MET A 130 2.01 8.06 -4.79
N CYS A 131 0.86 7.56 -4.35
CA CYS A 131 0.25 6.34 -4.87
C CYS A 131 -0.23 6.52 -6.32
N ARG A 132 -0.89 7.65 -6.64
CA ARG A 132 -1.34 7.97 -8.00
C ARG A 132 -0.17 8.06 -8.96
N ALA A 133 0.91 8.79 -8.60
CA ALA A 133 2.12 8.87 -9.40
C ALA A 133 2.74 7.47 -9.65
N ASN A 134 2.73 6.60 -8.64
CA ASN A 134 3.18 5.22 -8.82
C ASN A 134 2.27 4.44 -9.78
N GLY A 135 0.95 4.62 -9.72
CA GLY A 135 -0.02 4.05 -10.65
C GLY A 135 0.19 4.50 -12.10
N GLN A 136 0.38 5.81 -12.32
CA GLN A 136 0.68 6.39 -13.63
C GLN A 136 1.97 5.80 -14.22
N MET A 137 3.00 5.59 -13.40
CA MET A 137 4.25 4.96 -13.84
C MET A 137 4.02 3.51 -14.30
N HIS A 138 3.19 2.73 -13.59
CA HIS A 138 2.85 1.37 -14.01
C HIS A 138 2.13 1.34 -15.38
N TYR A 139 1.24 2.31 -15.64
CA TYR A 139 0.61 2.47 -16.95
C TYR A 139 1.65 2.74 -18.04
N LYS A 140 2.53 3.74 -17.84
CA LYS A 140 3.60 4.09 -18.78
C LYS A 140 4.55 2.93 -19.08
N MET A 141 4.81 2.10 -18.07
CA MET A 141 5.63 0.88 -18.20
C MET A 141 4.88 -0.32 -18.80
N LYS A 142 3.59 -0.16 -19.15
CA LYS A 142 2.72 -1.23 -19.67
C LYS A 142 2.67 -2.45 -18.74
N VAL A 143 2.63 -2.20 -17.43
CA VAL A 143 2.48 -3.23 -16.40
C VAL A 143 1.04 -3.25 -15.91
N TRP A 144 0.28 -4.24 -16.39
CA TRP A 144 -1.15 -4.37 -16.13
C TRP A 144 -1.38 -5.41 -15.05
N PHE A 145 -1.88 -4.98 -13.90
CA PHE A 145 -2.20 -5.87 -12.80
C PHE A 145 -3.65 -6.34 -12.90
N GLN A 146 -3.84 -7.66 -13.02
CA GLN A 146 -5.15 -8.29 -12.83
C GLN A 146 -5.61 -8.19 -11.37
N ALA A 147 -6.91 -8.38 -11.13
CA ALA A 147 -7.53 -8.23 -9.81
C ALA A 147 -6.86 -9.11 -8.74
N GLU A 148 -6.49 -10.32 -9.12
CA GLU A 148 -5.86 -11.35 -8.31
C GLU A 148 -4.46 -10.91 -7.84
N ASN A 149 -3.71 -10.24 -8.70
CA ASN A 149 -2.37 -9.76 -8.37
C ASN A 149 -2.43 -8.64 -7.31
N TRP A 150 -3.44 -7.76 -7.37
CA TRP A 150 -3.62 -6.72 -6.35
C TRP A 150 -3.89 -7.30 -4.96
N LEU A 151 -4.69 -8.38 -4.90
CA LEU A 151 -4.96 -9.07 -3.65
C LEU A 151 -3.69 -9.73 -3.09
N CYS A 152 -2.92 -10.40 -3.94
CA CYS A 152 -1.65 -11.03 -3.55
C CYS A 152 -0.63 -9.99 -3.07
N VAL A 153 -0.55 -8.81 -3.71
CA VAL A 153 0.31 -7.69 -3.28
C VAL A 153 -0.11 -7.19 -1.90
N LYS A 154 -1.42 -6.96 -1.69
CA LYS A 154 -1.95 -6.53 -0.40
C LYS A 154 -1.53 -7.48 0.73
N HIS A 155 -1.78 -8.77 0.56
CA HIS A 155 -1.42 -9.78 1.57
C HIS A 155 0.09 -9.88 1.76
N SER A 156 0.87 -9.87 0.68
CA SER A 156 2.34 -9.97 0.77
C SER A 156 2.95 -8.82 1.57
N VAL A 157 2.43 -7.60 1.43
CA VAL A 157 2.87 -6.45 2.23
C VAL A 157 2.49 -6.63 3.70
N VAL A 158 1.21 -6.93 3.98
CA VAL A 158 0.73 -7.08 5.36
C VAL A 158 1.49 -8.20 6.10
N ASP A 159 1.67 -9.35 5.45
CA ASP A 159 2.39 -10.47 6.06
C ASP A 159 3.87 -10.16 6.29
N THR A 160 4.50 -9.39 5.40
CA THR A 160 5.90 -8.95 5.57
C THR A 160 6.04 -8.05 6.79
N VAL A 161 5.10 -7.12 6.97
CA VAL A 161 5.06 -6.26 8.17
C VAL A 161 4.81 -7.09 9.42
N LEU A 162 3.83 -7.99 9.41
CA LEU A 162 3.52 -8.85 10.56
C LEU A 162 4.72 -9.72 10.93
N MET A 163 5.40 -10.32 9.96
CA MET A 163 6.61 -11.11 10.18
C MET A 163 7.68 -10.28 10.88
N ALA A 164 8.01 -9.10 10.34
CA ALA A 164 9.02 -8.22 10.92
C ALA A 164 8.66 -7.70 12.32
N ASN A 165 7.36 -7.56 12.60
CA ASN A 165 6.87 -7.02 13.87
C ASN A 165 6.50 -8.10 14.90
N SER A 166 6.41 -9.36 14.49
CA SER A 166 6.21 -10.48 15.41
C SER A 166 7.42 -10.59 16.34
N ASN A 167 7.19 -10.44 17.64
CA ASN A 167 8.18 -10.81 18.65
C ASN A 167 8.25 -12.34 18.65
N LEU A 168 8.95 -12.93 17.68
CA LEU A 168 9.27 -14.35 17.67
C LEU A 168 10.03 -14.64 18.96
N LYS A 169 9.30 -15.17 19.95
CA LYS A 169 9.81 -15.51 21.27
C LYS A 169 11.11 -16.28 21.07
N ARG A 170 12.17 -15.75 21.67
CA ARG A 170 13.53 -16.28 21.73
C ARG A 170 13.49 -17.70 22.35
N GLY A 171 13.13 -18.71 21.55
CA GLY A 171 12.87 -20.06 22.03
C GLY A 171 12.69 -21.07 20.89
N LYS A 172 13.81 -21.69 20.47
CA LYS A 172 13.91 -23.00 19.79
C LYS A 172 12.92 -23.32 18.64
N GLN A 173 12.67 -22.38 17.72
CA GLN A 173 12.14 -22.72 16.39
C GLN A 173 13.06 -22.16 15.31
N ILE A 174 13.27 -22.95 14.26
CA ILE A 174 14.15 -22.66 13.12
C ILE A 174 13.77 -21.28 12.57
N PHE A 175 14.75 -20.36 12.60
CA PHE A 175 14.58 -18.96 12.25
C PHE A 175 14.28 -18.82 10.76
N ALA A 176 13.01 -18.73 10.39
CA ALA A 176 12.69 -18.24 9.08
C ALA A 176 12.97 -16.74 9.03
N ARG A 177 13.97 -16.35 8.23
CA ARG A 177 14.35 -14.95 7.97
C ARG A 177 13.72 -14.43 6.69
N SER A 178 13.13 -15.31 5.89
CA SER A 178 12.38 -15.01 4.67
C SER A 178 11.19 -15.95 4.50
N ALA A 179 10.20 -15.54 3.72
CA ALA A 179 9.12 -16.40 3.26
C ALA A 179 9.64 -17.66 2.58
N GLY A 180 10.77 -17.60 1.86
CA GLY A 180 11.39 -18.78 1.25
C GLY A 180 11.73 -19.87 2.29
N ASP A 181 12.25 -19.46 3.45
CA ASP A 181 12.60 -20.37 4.54
C ASP A 181 11.36 -21.05 5.14
N LEU A 182 10.22 -20.34 5.19
CA LEU A 182 8.93 -20.86 5.69
C LEU A 182 8.34 -21.91 4.74
N TYR A 183 8.47 -21.72 3.43
CA TYR A 183 7.99 -22.69 2.43
C TYR A 183 8.81 -23.99 2.46
N GLY A 184 10.11 -23.94 2.73
CA GLY A 184 10.95 -25.13 2.93
C GLY A 184 10.52 -25.97 4.15
N LEU A 185 9.97 -25.32 5.18
CA LEU A 185 9.46 -25.96 6.40
C LEU A 185 7.99 -26.42 6.28
N SER A 186 7.23 -25.92 5.29
CA SER A 186 5.76 -26.10 5.21
C SER A 186 5.28 -27.32 4.42
N LYS A 187 6.10 -28.37 4.25
CA LYS A 187 5.56 -29.72 3.97
C LYS A 187 4.57 -30.21 5.06
N GLN A 188 4.46 -29.51 6.19
CA GLN A 188 3.36 -29.61 7.16
C GLN A 188 2.32 -28.47 6.99
N LYS A 189 1.31 -28.75 6.17
CA LYS A 189 -0.12 -28.34 6.15
C LYS A 189 -0.73 -27.11 6.88
N ASN A 190 -0.01 -26.21 7.57
CA ASN A 190 -0.65 -25.23 8.47
C ASN A 190 -0.27 -23.75 8.24
N TRP A 191 -0.08 -23.31 6.98
CA TRP A 191 0.13 -21.87 6.71
C TRP A 191 -1.09 -21.01 7.10
N LEU A 192 -2.31 -21.49 6.82
CA LEU A 192 -3.54 -20.79 7.23
C LEU A 192 -3.61 -20.62 8.76
N ASN A 193 -3.19 -21.63 9.52
CA ASN A 193 -3.23 -21.56 10.99
C ASN A 193 -2.18 -20.59 11.55
N CYS A 194 -1.05 -20.36 10.86
CA CYS A 194 -0.05 -19.37 11.29
C CYS A 194 -0.60 -17.94 11.23
N VAL A 195 -1.45 -17.66 10.24
CA VAL A 195 -2.17 -16.38 10.12
C VAL A 195 -3.23 -16.25 11.22
N GLU A 196 -4.01 -17.31 11.48
CA GLU A 196 -4.98 -17.33 12.61
C GLU A 196 -4.30 -17.21 13.99
N THR A 197 -3.07 -17.70 14.15
CA THR A 197 -2.33 -17.61 15.43
C THR A 197 -1.77 -16.20 15.69
N LEU A 198 -1.66 -15.36 14.65
CA LEU A 198 -1.28 -13.94 14.78
C LEU A 198 -2.45 -13.03 15.15
N GLU A 199 -3.69 -13.52 15.03
CA GLU A 199 -4.92 -12.76 15.29
C GLU A 199 -5.36 -12.74 16.76
N HIS A 200 -4.73 -13.51 17.66
CA HIS A 200 -5.24 -13.68 19.03
C HIS A 200 -4.78 -12.64 20.08
N CYS A 201 -4.42 -11.43 19.67
CA CYS A 201 -4.12 -10.34 20.61
C CYS A 201 -5.25 -9.29 20.61
N ARG A 202 -6.08 -9.38 21.66
CA ARG A 202 -7.16 -8.46 22.13
C ARG A 202 -7.24 -7.06 21.49
N ASN A 203 -8.48 -6.70 21.11
CA ASN A 203 -8.98 -5.48 20.44
C ASN A 203 -8.84 -5.47 18.91
N GLU A 204 -9.69 -6.27 18.25
CA GLU A 204 -9.76 -6.53 16.80
C GLU A 204 -9.79 -5.31 15.89
N LYS A 205 -10.20 -4.12 16.36
CA LYS A 205 -10.26 -2.89 15.54
C LYS A 205 -8.91 -2.16 15.38
N HIS A 206 -7.87 -2.58 16.10
CA HIS A 206 -6.54 -1.93 16.09
C HIS A 206 -5.39 -2.93 15.97
N SER A 207 -5.65 -4.18 15.55
CA SER A 207 -4.55 -5.10 15.26
C SER A 207 -3.70 -4.53 14.11
N ILE A 208 -2.38 -4.77 14.17
CA ILE A 208 -1.44 -4.35 13.11
C ILE A 208 -1.99 -4.79 11.74
N GLY A 209 -2.45 -6.05 11.64
CA GLY A 209 -3.02 -6.60 10.41
C GLY A 209 -4.20 -5.78 9.88
N VAL A 210 -5.18 -5.43 10.72
CA VAL A 210 -6.37 -4.68 10.27
C VAL A 210 -6.01 -3.27 9.80
N VAL A 211 -5.13 -2.57 10.53
CA VAL A 211 -4.70 -1.20 10.16
C VAL A 211 -3.90 -1.23 8.85
N TRP A 212 -3.03 -2.22 8.68
CA TRP A 212 -2.27 -2.40 7.44
C TRP A 212 -3.13 -2.80 6.24
N MET A 213 -4.13 -3.66 6.45
CA MET A 213 -5.10 -4.01 5.40
C MET A 213 -5.89 -2.77 4.96
N LYS A 214 -6.28 -1.91 5.90
CA LYS A 214 -6.95 -0.62 5.62
C LYS A 214 -6.07 0.31 4.79
N LEU A 215 -4.81 0.51 5.20
CA LEU A 215 -3.86 1.33 4.45
C LEU A 215 -3.60 0.77 3.05
N MET A 216 -3.31 -0.53 2.93
CA MET A 216 -3.02 -1.15 1.65
C MET A 216 -4.21 -1.13 0.69
N GLN A 217 -5.44 -1.21 1.23
CA GLN A 217 -6.64 -1.03 0.41
C GLN A 217 -6.71 0.37 -0.19
N ALA A 218 -6.36 1.42 0.57
CA ALA A 218 -6.30 2.79 0.06
C ALA A 218 -5.15 3.00 -0.93
N VAL A 219 -3.94 2.49 -0.64
CA VAL A 219 -2.80 2.52 -1.55
C VAL A 219 -3.16 1.93 -2.92
N ILE A 220 -3.80 0.76 -2.94
CA ILE A 220 -4.23 0.12 -4.19
C ILE A 220 -5.30 0.95 -4.89
N ALA A 221 -6.27 1.51 -4.17
CA ALA A 221 -7.30 2.35 -4.76
C ALA A 221 -6.69 3.60 -5.44
N TRP A 222 -5.78 4.30 -4.77
CA TRP A 222 -5.09 5.46 -5.32
C TRP A 222 -4.14 5.10 -6.47
N MET A 223 -3.45 3.96 -6.41
CA MET A 223 -2.66 3.46 -7.54
C MET A 223 -3.52 3.18 -8.76
N LYS A 224 -4.68 2.53 -8.58
CA LYS A 224 -5.64 2.29 -9.68
C LYS A 224 -6.17 3.59 -10.26
N GLN A 225 -6.48 4.56 -9.41
CA GLN A 225 -6.90 5.90 -9.82
C GLN A 225 -5.85 6.55 -10.72
N GLY A 226 -4.58 6.61 -10.28
CA GLY A 226 -3.50 7.19 -11.09
C GLY A 226 -3.24 6.44 -12.39
N PHE A 227 -3.37 5.10 -12.38
CA PHE A 227 -3.29 4.29 -13.60
C PHE A 227 -4.38 4.67 -14.61
N LEU A 228 -5.62 4.84 -14.15
CA LEU A 228 -6.76 5.23 -15.00
C LEU A 228 -6.62 6.66 -15.53
N GLU A 229 -6.17 7.61 -14.69
CA GLU A 229 -5.89 8.99 -15.11
C GLU A 229 -4.90 9.02 -16.27
N ALA A 230 -3.77 8.31 -16.16
CA ALA A 230 -2.80 8.22 -17.25
C ALA A 230 -3.37 7.56 -18.51
N ALA A 231 -4.26 6.58 -18.36
CA ALA A 231 -4.90 5.91 -19.49
C ALA A 231 -5.86 6.82 -20.24
N MET A 232 -6.62 7.66 -19.54
CA MET A 232 -7.54 8.62 -20.16
C MET A 232 -6.78 9.72 -20.90
N SER A 233 -5.78 10.34 -20.27
CA SER A 233 -4.98 11.39 -20.91
C SER A 233 -4.26 10.89 -22.17
N SER A 234 -3.77 9.64 -22.18
CA SER A 234 -3.13 9.08 -23.38
C SER A 234 -4.07 8.84 -24.56
N LYS A 235 -5.39 8.78 -24.32
CA LYS A 235 -6.39 8.67 -25.39
C LYS A 235 -6.72 10.05 -25.95
N GLU A 236 -6.87 11.04 -25.07
CA GLU A 236 -7.12 12.44 -25.44
C GLU A 236 -5.99 12.98 -26.34
N GLU A 237 -4.72 12.72 -26.00
CA GLU A 237 -3.57 13.07 -26.85
C GLU A 237 -3.64 12.44 -28.25
N HIS A 238 -4.21 11.23 -28.36
CA HIS A 238 -4.32 10.53 -29.65
C HIS A 238 -5.52 11.00 -30.49
N ASP A 239 -6.55 11.55 -29.84
CA ASP A 239 -7.74 12.08 -30.50
C ASP A 239 -7.55 13.56 -30.93
N GLU A 240 -6.66 14.32 -30.28
CA GLU A 240 -6.30 15.70 -30.68
C GLU A 240 -5.29 15.79 -31.84
N GLU A 241 -4.60 14.70 -32.16
CA GLU A 241 -3.65 14.62 -33.29
C GLU A 241 -4.29 14.18 -34.63
N LEU A 242 -5.62 13.96 -34.67
CA LEU A 242 -6.40 13.56 -35.85
C LEU A 242 -7.28 14.70 -36.40
#